data_AF-A0A0F3IEV2-F1
#
_entry.id   AF-A0A0F3IEV2-F1
#
_cell.length_a   1.000
_cell.length_b   1.000
_cell.length_c   1.000
_cell.angle_alpha   90.00
_cell.angle_beta   90.00
_cell.angle_gamma   90.00
#
_symmetry.space_group_name_H-M   'P 1'
#
loop_
_entity.id
_entity.type
_entity.pdbx_description
1 polymer ?
#
loop_
_entity_poly.entity_id
_entity_poly.type
_entity_poly.pdbx_seq_one_letter_code
_entity_poly.pdbx_strand_id
1 'polypeptide(L)'
;MLALSPDNGELAGLLLICDDKSGINLDLLFVTPQHQRQKLATNMLIFASNQLHAAGIKELTSCYHICNEASRQWHQAMGFIDSYDDYYLRLKYAHLRNEVIRREKLALLDGMAALIAERDDWLGRLNGYENLAG
;
A
#
# COMPACT_ATOMS: atom_id res chain seq x y z
N MET A 1 -8.81 -12.13 -12.46
CA MET A 1 -9.91 -11.44 -13.17
C MET A 1 -9.33 -10.44 -14.16
N LEU A 2 -9.85 -10.41 -15.38
CA LEU A 2 -9.49 -9.46 -16.43
C LEU A 2 -10.62 -8.45 -16.60
N ALA A 3 -10.28 -7.19 -16.79
CA ALA A 3 -11.19 -6.15 -17.26
C ALA A 3 -10.78 -5.77 -18.68
N LEU A 4 -11.73 -5.84 -19.61
CA LEU A 4 -11.54 -5.44 -21.00
C LEU A 4 -12.20 -4.09 -21.25
N SER A 5 -11.61 -3.30 -22.13
CA SER A 5 -12.21 -2.06 -22.63
C SER A 5 -13.49 -2.40 -23.41
N PRO A 6 -14.61 -1.71 -23.14
CA PRO A 6 -15.86 -1.94 -23.86
C PRO A 6 -15.76 -1.51 -25.34
N ASP A 7 -14.83 -0.60 -25.67
CA ASP A 7 -14.76 0.00 -27.01
C ASP A 7 -14.04 -0.90 -28.02
N ASN A 8 -12.99 -1.60 -27.60
CA ASN A 8 -12.11 -2.35 -28.49
C ASN A 8 -11.75 -3.76 -27.97
N GLY A 9 -12.20 -4.14 -26.77
CA GLY A 9 -11.90 -5.44 -26.17
C GLY A 9 -10.46 -5.60 -25.69
N GLU A 10 -9.64 -4.55 -25.71
CA GLU A 10 -8.26 -4.60 -25.20
C GLU A 10 -8.22 -4.68 -23.68
N LEU A 11 -7.09 -5.12 -23.13
CA LEU A 11 -6.89 -5.19 -21.69
C LEU A 11 -6.94 -3.79 -21.06
N ALA A 12 -7.95 -3.54 -20.23
CA ALA A 12 -8.08 -2.32 -19.44
C ALA A 12 -7.50 -2.48 -18.03
N GLY A 13 -7.58 -3.69 -17.47
CA GLY A 13 -7.04 -3.98 -16.14
C GLY A 13 -6.96 -5.47 -15.82
N LEU A 14 -6.19 -5.78 -14.79
CA LEU A 14 -5.96 -7.12 -14.30
C LEU A 14 -5.95 -7.10 -12.77
N LEU A 15 -6.64 -8.06 -12.17
CA LEU A 15 -6.61 -8.33 -10.74
C LEU A 15 -6.30 -9.81 -10.52
N LEU A 16 -5.25 -10.11 -9.75
CA LEU A 16 -4.87 -11.46 -9.36
C LEU A 16 -5.01 -11.62 -7.84
N ILE A 17 -5.76 -12.63 -7.45
CA ILE A 17 -5.83 -13.11 -6.06
C ILE A 17 -5.23 -14.50 -6.02
N CYS A 18 -4.33 -14.71 -5.08
CA CYS A 18 -3.65 -15.97 -4.83
C CYS A 18 -4.13 -16.55 -3.50
N ASP A 19 -4.14 -17.86 -3.41
CA ASP A 19 -4.33 -18.61 -2.16
C ASP A 19 -2.99 -19.29 -1.85
N ASP A 20 -2.33 -18.84 -0.79
CA ASP A 20 -1.06 -19.41 -0.33
C ASP A 20 -1.11 -19.78 1.17
N LYS A 21 0.02 -20.23 1.71
CA LYS A 21 0.11 -20.68 3.11
C LYS A 21 -0.24 -19.59 4.14
N SER A 22 -0.16 -18.33 3.75
CA SER A 22 -0.47 -17.14 4.56
C SER A 22 -1.92 -16.69 4.39
N GLY A 23 -2.67 -17.29 3.47
CA GLY A 23 -4.08 -17.03 3.20
C GLY A 23 -4.34 -16.42 1.82
N ILE A 24 -5.49 -15.76 1.70
CA ILE A 24 -5.95 -15.16 0.45
C ILE A 24 -5.33 -13.77 0.29
N ASN A 25 -4.56 -13.58 -0.78
CA ASN A 25 -3.78 -12.37 -1.02
C ASN A 25 -4.11 -11.74 -2.39
N LEU A 26 -4.32 -10.42 -2.41
CA LEU A 26 -4.31 -9.61 -3.62
C LEU A 26 -2.84 -9.38 -4.04
N ASP A 27 -2.40 -10.19 -5.00
CA ASP A 27 -1.01 -10.25 -5.47
C ASP A 27 -0.72 -9.21 -6.56
N LEU A 28 -1.68 -8.99 -7.45
CA LEU A 28 -1.54 -8.01 -8.53
C LEU A 28 -2.82 -7.21 -8.71
N LEU A 29 -2.66 -5.89 -8.78
CA LEU A 29 -3.68 -4.98 -9.26
C LEU A 29 -3.06 -4.02 -10.28
N PHE A 30 -3.51 -4.13 -11.51
CA PHE A 30 -2.99 -3.34 -12.62
C PHE A 30 -4.14 -2.73 -13.43
N VAL A 31 -3.96 -1.47 -13.82
CA VAL A 31 -4.87 -0.74 -14.70
C VAL A 31 -4.02 -0.02 -15.74
N THR A 32 -4.33 -0.22 -17.02
CA THR A 32 -3.60 0.42 -18.10
C THR A 32 -3.74 1.95 -18.01
N PRO A 33 -2.70 2.73 -18.36
CA PRO A 33 -2.69 4.18 -18.16
C PRO A 33 -3.94 4.92 -18.68
N GLN A 34 -4.48 4.48 -19.81
CA GLN A 34 -5.65 5.06 -20.47
C GLN A 34 -6.95 4.89 -19.65
N HIS A 35 -7.00 3.86 -18.80
CA HIS A 35 -8.17 3.52 -17.99
C HIS A 35 -8.01 3.88 -16.50
N GLN A 36 -6.90 4.53 -16.14
CA GLN A 36 -6.68 5.00 -14.78
C GLN A 36 -7.68 6.10 -14.40
N ARG A 37 -7.93 6.26 -13.10
CA ARG A 37 -8.88 7.24 -12.53
C ARG A 37 -10.35 7.04 -12.93
N GLN A 38 -10.68 5.96 -13.61
CA GLN A 38 -12.06 5.58 -13.96
C GLN A 38 -12.66 4.57 -12.95
N LYS A 39 -12.11 4.51 -11.74
CA LYS A 39 -12.51 3.57 -10.67
C LYS A 39 -12.41 2.08 -11.03
N LEU A 40 -11.75 1.72 -12.14
CA LEU A 40 -11.66 0.33 -12.61
C LEU A 40 -11.05 -0.61 -11.56
N ALA A 41 -9.94 -0.22 -10.95
CA ALA A 41 -9.30 -0.95 -9.85
C ALA A 41 -10.25 -1.23 -8.68
N THR A 42 -10.98 -0.21 -8.24
CA THR A 42 -11.97 -0.31 -7.16
C THR A 42 -13.12 -1.23 -7.53
N ASN A 43 -13.67 -1.09 -8.74
CA ASN A 43 -14.76 -1.96 -9.20
C ASN A 43 -14.32 -3.42 -9.27
N MET A 44 -13.10 -3.66 -9.76
CA MET A 44 -12.51 -4.99 -9.79
C MET A 44 -12.37 -5.57 -8.38
N LEU A 45 -11.82 -4.81 -7.45
CA LEU A 45 -11.67 -5.27 -6.06
C LEU A 45 -13.03 -5.56 -5.42
N ILE A 46 -14.01 -4.65 -5.52
CA ILE A 46 -15.35 -4.85 -4.93
C ILE A 46 -15.99 -6.13 -5.47
N PHE A 47 -15.92 -6.36 -6.78
CA PHE A 47 -16.45 -7.57 -7.38
C PHE A 47 -15.76 -8.83 -6.84
N ALA A 48 -14.42 -8.82 -6.78
CA ALA A 48 -13.65 -9.94 -6.24
C ALA A 48 -13.94 -10.18 -4.75
N SER A 49 -13.98 -9.13 -3.94
CA SER A 49 -14.28 -9.21 -2.51
C SER A 49 -15.68 -9.75 -2.23
N ASN A 50 -16.67 -9.37 -3.03
CA ASN A 50 -18.02 -9.94 -2.91
C ASN A 50 -18.04 -11.45 -3.19
N GLN A 51 -17.28 -11.91 -4.18
CA GLN A 51 -17.16 -13.34 -4.45
C GLN A 51 -16.43 -14.10 -3.34
N LEU A 52 -15.33 -13.53 -2.83
CA LEU A 52 -14.60 -14.08 -1.68
C LEU A 52 -15.52 -14.20 -0.45
N HIS A 53 -16.29 -13.14 -0.18
CA HIS A 53 -17.22 -13.12 0.95
C HIS A 53 -18.33 -14.17 0.80
N ALA A 54 -18.90 -14.32 -0.41
CA ALA A 54 -19.89 -15.36 -0.70
C ALA A 54 -19.31 -16.77 -0.56
N ALA A 55 -18.01 -16.95 -0.78
CA ALA A 55 -17.28 -18.19 -0.53
C ALA A 55 -16.88 -18.41 0.95
N GLY A 56 -17.26 -17.50 1.85
CA GLY A 56 -16.96 -17.59 3.29
C GLY A 56 -15.58 -17.08 3.69
N ILE A 57 -14.81 -16.51 2.76
CA ILE A 57 -13.53 -15.85 3.04
C ILE A 57 -13.79 -14.51 3.71
N LYS A 58 -13.14 -14.26 4.84
CA LYS A 58 -13.35 -13.06 5.66
C LYS A 58 -12.22 -12.05 5.58
N GLU A 59 -11.05 -12.49 5.15
CA GLU A 59 -9.83 -11.71 5.16
C GLU A 59 -9.17 -11.77 3.79
N LEU A 60 -8.66 -10.63 3.34
CA LEU A 60 -7.89 -10.46 2.13
C LEU A 60 -6.68 -9.59 2.48
N THR A 61 -5.49 -10.11 2.25
CA THR A 61 -4.25 -9.34 2.43
C THR A 61 -3.81 -8.72 1.12
N SER A 62 -2.94 -7.72 1.19
CA SER A 62 -2.23 -7.19 0.02
C SER A 62 -0.94 -6.52 0.46
N CYS A 63 0.03 -6.46 -0.45
CA CYS A 63 1.30 -5.78 -0.24
C CYS A 63 1.48 -4.70 -1.30
N TYR A 64 2.07 -3.57 -0.92
CA TYR A 64 2.44 -2.50 -1.83
C TYR A 64 3.87 -2.03 -1.54
N HIS A 65 4.50 -1.43 -2.54
CA HIS A 65 5.84 -0.89 -2.38
C HIS A 65 5.83 0.32 -1.44
N ILE A 66 6.75 0.39 -0.47
CA ILE A 66 6.80 1.43 0.59
C ILE A 66 6.78 2.87 0.06
N CYS A 67 7.37 3.14 -1.11
CA CYS A 67 7.38 4.46 -1.73
C CYS A 67 6.13 4.78 -2.57
N ASN A 68 5.18 3.84 -2.71
CA ASN A 68 3.99 4.02 -3.54
C ASN A 68 2.82 4.57 -2.71
N GLU A 69 2.90 5.86 -2.39
CA GLU A 69 1.90 6.55 -1.58
C GLU A 69 0.50 6.53 -2.21
N ALA A 70 0.41 6.62 -3.53
CA ALA A 70 -0.88 6.52 -4.23
C ALA A 70 -1.53 5.15 -4.04
N SER A 71 -0.74 4.07 -4.06
CA SER A 71 -1.23 2.72 -3.77
C SER A 71 -1.64 2.59 -2.31
N ARG A 72 -0.85 3.11 -1.37
CA ARG A 72 -1.19 3.11 0.06
C ARG A 72 -2.54 3.80 0.33
N GLN A 73 -2.72 5.00 -0.21
CA GLN A 73 -3.98 5.76 -0.06
C GLN A 73 -5.17 5.02 -0.66
N TRP A 74 -4.97 4.38 -1.81
CA TRP A 74 -6.00 3.55 -2.42
C TRP A 74 -6.36 2.34 -1.53
N HIS A 75 -5.37 1.63 -0.97
CA HIS A 75 -5.61 0.51 -0.05
C HIS A 75 -6.40 0.95 1.18
N GLN A 76 -6.01 2.04 1.82
CA GLN A 76 -6.71 2.61 2.98
C GLN A 76 -8.16 2.98 2.63
N ALA A 77 -8.39 3.59 1.46
CA ALA A 77 -9.73 3.92 0.99
C ALA A 77 -10.62 2.69 0.75
N MET A 78 -10.02 1.53 0.46
CA MET A 78 -10.73 0.25 0.31
C MET A 78 -10.90 -0.52 1.62
N GLY A 79 -10.44 0.04 2.75
CA GLY A 79 -10.59 -0.56 4.08
C GLY A 79 -9.46 -1.51 4.48
N PHE A 80 -8.35 -1.57 3.74
CA PHE A 80 -7.16 -2.27 4.20
C PHE A 80 -6.56 -1.52 5.38
N ILE A 81 -6.13 -2.28 6.38
CA ILE A 81 -5.42 -1.76 7.55
C ILE A 81 -3.93 -2.06 7.34
N ASP A 82 -3.10 -1.03 7.47
CA ASP A 82 -1.65 -1.20 7.35
C ASP A 82 -1.13 -2.11 8.47
N SER A 83 -0.43 -3.18 8.10
CA SER A 83 0.39 -4.00 9.01
C SER A 83 1.85 -3.84 8.61
N TYR A 84 2.68 -3.40 9.56
CA TYR A 84 4.10 -3.14 9.32
C TYR A 84 4.94 -4.26 9.96
N ASP A 85 5.90 -4.78 9.22
CA ASP A 85 6.97 -5.62 9.77
C ASP A 85 8.17 -4.76 10.22
N ASP A 86 9.11 -5.36 10.94
CA ASP A 86 10.35 -4.71 11.38
C ASP A 86 11.11 -4.08 10.19
N TYR A 87 11.15 -4.77 9.06
CA TYR A 87 11.85 -4.31 7.87
C TYR A 87 11.26 -3.00 7.33
N TYR A 88 9.93 -2.90 7.26
CA TYR A 88 9.22 -1.69 6.88
C TYR A 88 9.53 -0.54 7.84
N LEU A 89 9.42 -0.79 9.15
CA LEU A 89 9.67 0.24 10.17
C LEU A 89 11.09 0.80 10.05
N ARG A 90 12.08 -0.09 9.87
CA ARG A 90 13.49 0.29 9.66
C ARG A 90 13.70 1.12 8.40
N LEU A 91 13.13 0.70 7.27
CA LEU A 91 13.25 1.43 6.01
C LEU A 91 12.59 2.80 6.07
N LYS A 92 11.38 2.89 6.64
CA LYS A 92 10.63 4.14 6.76
C LYS A 92 11.39 5.14 7.64
N TYR A 93 11.87 4.69 8.80
CA TYR A 93 12.71 5.51 9.68
C TYR A 93 14.00 5.97 8.98
N ALA A 94 14.73 5.06 8.34
CA ALA A 94 15.98 5.39 7.65
C ALA A 94 15.76 6.42 6.52
N HIS A 95 14.69 6.29 5.75
CA HIS A 95 14.30 7.25 4.72
C HIS A 95 14.06 8.65 5.31
N LEU A 96 13.22 8.75 6.34
CA LEU A 96 12.89 10.04 6.97
C LEU A 96 14.11 10.69 7.63
N ARG A 97 14.94 9.90 8.32
CA ARG A 97 16.21 10.38 8.89
C ARG A 97 17.11 10.99 7.81
N ASN A 98 17.26 10.30 6.68
CA ASN A 98 18.11 10.77 5.59
C ASN A 98 17.52 12.02 4.91
N GLU A 99 16.19 12.11 4.79
CA GLU A 99 15.51 13.27 4.21
C GLU A 99 15.64 14.52 5.10
N VAL A 100 15.56 14.36 6.43
CA VAL A 100 15.85 15.44 7.39
C VAL A 100 17.27 15.97 7.18
N ILE A 101 18.27 15.08 7.19
CA ILE A 101 19.68 15.45 6.99
C ILE A 101 19.89 16.14 5.64
N ARG A 102 19.24 15.64 4.57
CA ARG A 102 19.35 16.22 3.23
C ARG A 102 18.80 17.64 3.20
N ARG A 103 17.62 17.87 3.78
CA ARG A 103 16.97 19.19 3.81
C ARG A 103 17.73 20.19 4.66
N GLU A 104 18.26 19.78 5.82
CA GLU A 104 19.13 20.62 6.65
C GLU A 104 20.36 21.09 5.87
N LYS A 105 21.06 20.16 5.20
CA LYS A 105 22.25 20.48 4.39
C LYS A 105 21.96 21.43 3.23
N LEU A 106 20.76 21.38 2.67
CA LEU A 106 20.33 22.21 1.54
C LEU A 106 19.58 23.47 1.97
N ALA A 107 19.45 23.73 3.28
CA ALA A 107 18.64 24.83 3.84
C ALA A 107 17.18 24.83 3.33
N LEU A 108 16.61 23.66 3.04
CA LEU A 108 15.21 23.49 2.64
C LEU A 108 14.33 23.34 3.88
N LEU A 109 14.05 24.47 4.53
CA LEU A 109 13.41 24.50 5.86
C LEU A 109 11.89 24.29 5.84
N ASP A 110 11.26 24.41 4.67
CA ASP A 110 9.82 24.24 4.51
C ASP A 110 9.39 22.81 4.92
N GLY A 111 8.43 22.74 5.85
CA GLY A 111 7.88 21.49 6.36
C GLY A 111 8.82 20.67 7.26
N MET A 112 9.99 21.20 7.66
CA MET A 112 10.96 20.46 8.47
C MET A 112 10.39 19.96 9.80
N ALA A 113 9.58 20.77 10.49
CA ALA A 113 8.98 20.37 11.76
C ALA A 113 8.06 19.14 11.61
N ALA A 114 7.24 19.10 10.55
CA ALA A 114 6.37 17.98 10.25
C ALA A 114 7.18 16.72 9.90
N LEU A 115 8.24 16.88 9.11
CA LEU A 115 9.12 15.77 8.72
C LEU A 115 9.86 15.18 9.93
N ILE A 116 10.34 16.02 10.85
CA ILE A 116 10.98 15.60 12.10
C ILE A 116 9.97 14.86 12.99
N ALA A 117 8.77 15.41 13.15
CA ALA A 117 7.71 14.77 13.94
C ALA A 117 7.34 13.39 13.35
N GLU A 118 7.22 13.27 12.03
CA GLU A 118 6.97 11.98 11.37
C GLU A 118 8.13 11.00 11.63
N ARG A 119 9.39 11.43 11.46
CA ARG A 119 10.57 10.60 11.76
C ARG A 119 10.54 10.05 13.19
N ASP A 120 10.21 10.89 14.15
CA ASP A 120 10.23 10.54 15.57
C ASP A 120 9.07 9.59 15.94
N ASP A 121 7.88 9.75 15.32
CA ASP A 121 6.78 8.78 15.44
C ASP A 121 7.22 7.38 14.95
N TRP A 122 7.85 7.30 13.77
CA TRP A 122 8.33 6.02 13.23
C TRP A 122 9.44 5.39 14.06
N LEU A 123 10.34 6.20 14.64
CA LEU A 123 11.35 5.70 15.58
C LEU A 123 10.69 5.12 16.84
N GLY A 124 9.66 5.78 17.37
CA GLY A 124 8.88 5.28 18.50
C GLY A 124 8.22 3.93 18.20
N ARG A 125 7.63 3.78 17.01
CA ARG A 125 7.03 2.51 16.55
C ARG A 125 8.07 1.41 16.40
N LEU A 126 9.23 1.70 15.81
CA LEU A 126 10.32 0.75 15.66
C LEU A 126 10.81 0.23 17.02
N ASN A 127 11.11 1.14 17.96
CA ASN A 127 11.54 0.78 19.31
C ASN A 127 10.47 -0.04 20.04
N GLY A 128 9.19 0.31 19.87
CA GLY A 128 8.06 -0.44 20.44
C GLY A 128 7.96 -1.86 19.89
N TYR A 129 8.21 -2.05 18.59
CA TYR A 129 8.21 -3.35 17.94
C TYR A 129 9.38 -4.23 18.42
N GLU A 130 10.59 -3.68 18.50
CA GLU A 130 11.77 -4.41 18.97
C GLU A 130 11.62 -4.90 20.43
N ASN A 131 10.95 -4.13 21.28
CA ASN A 131 10.66 -4.52 22.67
C ASN A 131 9.60 -5.62 22.79
N LEU A 132 8.74 -5.82 21.78
CA LEU A 132 7.74 -6.89 21.76
C LEU A 132 8.28 -8.20 21.14
N ALA A 133 9.38 -8.11 20.40
CA ALA A 133 10.00 -9.22 19.68
C ALA A 133 11.19 -9.86 20.40
N GLY A 134 11.63 -9.29 21.54
CA GLY A 134 12.71 -9.80 22.40
C GLY A 134 12.19 -10.43 23.70
#